data_AF-A0A0N7LB06-F1
#
_entry.id   AF-A0A0N7LB06-F1
#
_cell.length_a   1.000
_cell.length_b   1.000
_cell.length_c   1.000
_cell.angle_alpha   90.00
_cell.angle_beta   90.00
_cell.angle_gamma   90.00
#
_symmetry.space_group_name_H-M   'P 1'
#
loop_
_entity.id
_entity.type
_entity.pdbx_description
1 polymer ?
#
loop_
_entity_poly.entity_id
_entity_poly.type
_entity_poly.pdbx_seq_one_letter_code
_entity_poly.pdbx_strand_id
1 'polypeptide(L)'
;MALFSGIAAAIGTASDAVMEWTPLVLLSLFLVSSMLLYIALPPRWNEGLFWAYTVLQTFVSLSVTVEAVHSIRPAILARRARRKAEKEGFTDLAREKDCPFFDIVVVAYLPNEADIILKQMRYIIRELRYPASRFNLMVVYNTPKPMEALEAEMQALAGRYDNVQVHKVLGSKSKCDNVNYYLKNVSSIADIVAILFGGSNGYWNASLLRSLGMDGRMLTEDIDATMRAITSGARVAYDIKIVSFETAPTTFKALLKQRLRWSQGWTQVALRHSLTAIKRGAHGAKLRSRLGMWFLLPFREMYFYLPIQLTCLLLAYVILNPPRTFADFWYGLTGYHVTNWLLAFNIISLATVSMINLRNRSPFTRPWAIILFGICCPLWFTMSSIGAVFAHFRQVAKYEKWNPTARGAPKPKVVIATPRVDAE
;
A
#
# COMPACT_ATOMS: atom_id res chain seq x y z
N MET A 1 -1.51 -37.47 27.87
CA MET A 1 -1.62 -36.04 27.50
C MET A 1 -0.55 -35.60 26.51
N ALA A 2 0.74 -35.90 26.70
CA ALA A 2 1.82 -35.49 25.78
C ALA A 2 1.70 -36.04 24.32
N LEU A 3 1.19 -37.26 24.13
CA LEU A 3 0.97 -37.85 22.80
C LEU A 3 -0.15 -37.13 22.03
N PHE A 4 -1.24 -36.79 22.71
CA PHE A 4 -2.37 -36.04 22.14
C PHE A 4 -1.98 -34.60 21.80
N SER A 5 -1.13 -33.94 22.62
CA SER A 5 -0.59 -32.63 22.26
C SER A 5 0.38 -32.68 21.08
N GLY A 6 1.16 -33.76 20.93
CA GLY A 6 2.05 -33.98 19.79
C GLY A 6 1.29 -34.19 18.47
N ILE A 7 0.21 -34.99 18.50
CA ILE A 7 -0.66 -35.22 17.34
C ILE A 7 -1.42 -33.93 16.98
N ALA A 8 -1.96 -33.20 17.96
CA ALA A 8 -2.62 -31.92 17.70
C ALA A 8 -1.67 -30.87 17.12
N ALA A 9 -0.42 -30.82 17.58
CA ALA A 9 0.62 -29.94 17.03
C ALA A 9 1.01 -30.36 15.60
N ALA A 10 1.14 -31.66 15.33
CA ALA A 10 1.44 -32.18 13.99
C ALA A 10 0.29 -31.91 13.00
N ILE A 11 -0.96 -32.14 13.41
CA ILE A 11 -2.16 -31.80 12.62
C ILE A 11 -2.24 -30.29 12.39
N GLY A 12 -1.96 -29.46 13.41
CA GLY A 12 -1.90 -28.02 13.29
C GLY A 12 -0.83 -27.55 12.30
N THR A 13 0.36 -28.15 12.33
CA THR A 13 1.47 -27.85 11.43
C THR A 13 1.16 -28.28 9.99
N ALA A 14 0.57 -29.46 9.80
CA ALA A 14 0.14 -29.94 8.49
C ALA A 14 -1.00 -29.08 7.92
N SER A 15 -1.97 -28.70 8.76
CA SER A 15 -3.06 -27.79 8.39
C SER A 15 -2.53 -26.41 8.01
N ASP A 16 -1.58 -25.86 8.76
CA ASP A 16 -0.93 -24.58 8.44
C ASP A 16 -0.17 -24.66 7.11
N ALA A 17 0.55 -25.76 6.86
CA ALA A 17 1.23 -25.99 5.59
C ALA A 17 0.24 -26.07 4.42
N VAL A 18 -0.84 -26.85 4.55
CA VAL A 18 -1.88 -26.94 3.50
C VAL A 18 -2.50 -25.58 3.23
N MET A 19 -2.82 -24.80 4.27
CA MET A 19 -3.38 -23.45 4.13
C MET A 19 -2.39 -22.45 3.51
N GLU A 20 -1.09 -22.63 3.74
CA GLU A 20 -0.03 -21.81 3.12
C GLU A 20 0.13 -22.12 1.63
N TRP A 21 0.07 -23.39 1.22
CA TRP A 21 0.23 -23.81 -0.17
C TRP A 21 -1.06 -23.66 -1.00
N THR A 22 -2.25 -23.73 -0.39
CA THR A 22 -3.53 -23.70 -1.10
C THR A 22 -3.66 -22.51 -2.08
N PRO A 23 -3.36 -21.25 -1.70
CA PRO A 23 -3.46 -20.12 -2.62
C PRO A 23 -2.50 -20.22 -3.81
N LEU A 24 -1.33 -20.84 -3.61
CA LEU A 24 -0.37 -21.04 -4.70
C LEU A 24 -0.86 -22.12 -5.65
N VAL A 25 -1.39 -23.24 -5.13
CA VAL A 25 -1.99 -24.31 -5.95
C VAL A 25 -3.17 -23.77 -6.76
N LEU A 26 -4.07 -23.00 -6.15
CA LEU A 26 -5.19 -22.37 -6.85
C LEU A 26 -4.73 -21.42 -7.96
N LEU A 27 -3.69 -20.61 -7.70
CA LEU A 27 -3.10 -19.76 -8.71
C LEU A 27 -2.49 -20.57 -9.87
N SER A 28 -1.72 -21.61 -9.57
CA SER A 28 -1.12 -22.48 -10.59
C SER A 28 -2.19 -23.15 -11.45
N LEU A 29 -3.24 -23.70 -10.82
CA LEU A 29 -4.37 -24.28 -11.53
C LEU A 29 -5.09 -23.25 -12.39
N PHE A 30 -5.31 -22.04 -11.88
CA PHE A 30 -5.92 -20.94 -12.64
C PHE A 30 -5.08 -20.58 -13.88
N LEU A 31 -3.77 -20.39 -13.74
CA LEU A 31 -2.90 -20.04 -14.87
C LEU A 31 -2.83 -21.16 -15.91
N VAL A 32 -2.66 -22.42 -15.49
CA VAL A 32 -2.59 -23.57 -16.39
C VAL A 32 -3.94 -23.78 -17.09
N SER A 33 -5.05 -23.75 -16.36
CA SER A 33 -6.39 -23.91 -16.94
C SER A 33 -6.73 -22.78 -17.91
N SER A 34 -6.39 -21.53 -17.61
CA SER A 34 -6.53 -20.40 -18.55
C SER A 34 -5.74 -20.65 -19.84
N MET A 35 -4.48 -21.07 -19.75
CA MET A 35 -3.67 -21.36 -20.94
C MET A 35 -4.24 -22.51 -21.77
N LEU A 36 -4.62 -23.62 -21.12
CA LEU A 36 -5.24 -24.77 -21.78
C LEU A 36 -6.59 -24.42 -22.42
N LEU A 37 -7.38 -23.56 -21.79
CA LEU A 37 -8.63 -23.06 -22.34
C LEU A 37 -8.40 -22.35 -23.68
N TYR A 38 -7.41 -21.45 -23.76
CA TYR A 38 -7.11 -20.75 -25.01
C TYR A 38 -6.55 -21.66 -26.10
N ILE A 39 -5.88 -22.75 -25.73
CA ILE A 39 -5.45 -23.79 -26.68
C ILE A 39 -6.66 -24.55 -27.24
N ALA A 40 -7.67 -24.83 -26.39
CA ALA A 40 -8.85 -25.60 -26.76
C ALA A 40 -9.93 -24.76 -27.49
N LEU A 41 -9.94 -23.44 -27.29
CA LEU A 41 -10.95 -22.55 -27.86
C LEU A 41 -10.83 -22.44 -29.39
N PRO A 42 -11.96 -22.38 -30.13
CA PRO A 42 -11.92 -22.13 -31.57
C PRO A 42 -11.28 -20.78 -31.89
N PRO A 43 -10.55 -20.65 -33.02
CA PRO A 43 -9.81 -19.42 -33.36
C PRO A 43 -10.65 -18.13 -33.32
N ARG A 44 -11.92 -18.19 -33.75
CA ARG A 44 -12.84 -17.04 -33.72
C ARG A 44 -13.10 -16.50 -32.30
N TRP A 45 -13.12 -17.38 -31.29
CA TRP A 45 -13.28 -16.96 -29.90
C TRP A 45 -12.01 -16.31 -29.37
N ASN A 46 -10.85 -16.89 -29.67
CA ASN A 46 -9.55 -16.32 -29.30
C ASN A 46 -9.37 -14.92 -29.91
N GLU A 47 -9.77 -14.72 -31.17
CA GLU A 47 -9.77 -13.41 -31.83
C GLU A 47 -10.70 -12.41 -31.11
N GLY A 48 -11.94 -12.80 -30.81
CA GLY A 48 -12.88 -11.93 -30.09
C GLY A 48 -12.38 -11.53 -28.69
N LEU A 49 -11.80 -12.48 -27.96
CA LEU A 49 -11.22 -12.23 -26.64
C LEU A 49 -9.97 -11.35 -26.71
N PHE A 50 -9.12 -11.54 -27.71
CA PHE A 50 -7.96 -10.68 -27.97
C PHE A 50 -8.39 -9.22 -28.18
N TRP A 51 -9.41 -8.98 -29.00
CA TRP A 51 -9.97 -7.64 -29.21
C TRP A 51 -10.55 -7.05 -27.93
N ALA A 52 -11.36 -7.82 -27.20
CA ALA A 52 -11.93 -7.36 -25.94
C ALA A 52 -10.84 -6.97 -24.94
N TYR A 53 -9.79 -7.78 -24.81
CA TYR A 53 -8.70 -7.54 -23.87
C TYR A 53 -7.84 -6.35 -24.25
N THR A 54 -7.46 -6.23 -25.53
CA THR A 54 -6.64 -5.12 -26.01
C THR A 54 -7.37 -3.78 -25.92
N VAL A 55 -8.65 -3.72 -26.28
CA VAL A 55 -9.48 -2.50 -26.15
C VAL A 55 -9.64 -2.11 -24.68
N LEU A 56 -9.95 -3.06 -23.80
CA LEU A 56 -10.10 -2.78 -22.37
C LEU A 56 -8.77 -2.35 -21.73
N GLN A 57 -7.65 -2.96 -22.14
CA GLN A 57 -6.31 -2.56 -21.70
C GLN A 57 -5.99 -1.13 -22.14
N THR A 58 -6.31 -0.76 -23.38
CA THR A 58 -6.12 0.61 -23.88
C THR A 58 -7.01 1.61 -23.16
N PHE A 59 -8.27 1.26 -22.88
CA PHE A 59 -9.14 2.09 -22.04
C PHE A 59 -8.50 2.37 -20.67
N VAL A 60 -7.96 1.34 -20.01
CA VAL A 60 -7.31 1.52 -18.70
C VAL A 60 -6.06 2.38 -18.81
N SER A 61 -5.20 2.15 -19.80
CA SER A 61 -4.01 3.01 -20.03
C SER A 61 -4.40 4.48 -20.20
N LEU A 62 -5.43 4.78 -21.00
CA LEU A 62 -5.93 6.13 -21.20
C LEU A 62 -6.50 6.73 -19.91
N SER A 63 -7.24 5.94 -19.13
CA SER A 63 -7.78 6.42 -17.84
C SER A 63 -6.67 6.84 -16.87
N VAL A 64 -5.60 6.05 -16.76
CA VAL A 64 -4.41 6.36 -15.94
C VAL A 64 -3.69 7.60 -16.47
N THR A 65 -3.60 7.78 -17.79
CA THR A 65 -3.04 9.00 -18.38
C THR A 65 -3.86 10.23 -18.03
N VAL A 66 -5.20 10.16 -18.08
CA VAL A 66 -6.09 11.26 -17.68
C VAL A 66 -5.90 11.60 -16.20
N GLU A 67 -5.81 10.61 -15.32
CA GLU A 67 -5.51 10.83 -13.89
C GLU A 67 -4.15 11.49 -13.68
N ALA A 68 -3.12 11.04 -14.39
CA ALA A 68 -1.79 11.64 -14.34
C ALA A 68 -1.81 13.10 -14.82
N VAL A 69 -2.54 13.41 -15.91
CA VAL A 69 -2.71 14.77 -16.42
C VAL A 69 -3.43 15.66 -15.40
N HIS A 70 -4.48 15.16 -14.75
CA HIS A 70 -5.18 15.88 -13.68
C HIS A 70 -4.30 16.22 -12.48
N SER A 71 -3.19 15.49 -12.26
CA SER A 71 -2.22 15.80 -11.21
C SER A 71 -1.33 17.03 -11.51
N ILE A 72 -1.20 17.44 -12.78
CA ILE A 72 -0.26 18.48 -13.21
C ILE A 72 -0.58 19.83 -12.56
N ARG A 73 -1.83 20.31 -12.71
CA ARG A 73 -2.23 21.63 -12.17
C ARG A 73 -2.10 21.68 -10.64
N PRO A 74 -2.64 20.72 -9.87
CA PRO A 74 -2.41 20.66 -8.42
C PRO A 74 -0.92 20.66 -8.06
N ALA A 75 -0.08 19.90 -8.75
CA ALA A 75 1.35 19.85 -8.48
C ALA A 75 2.06 21.20 -8.77
N ILE A 76 1.64 21.94 -9.80
CA ILE A 76 2.14 23.29 -10.08
C ILE A 76 1.73 24.25 -8.96
N LEU A 77 0.45 24.23 -8.57
CA LEU A 77 -0.08 25.09 -7.51
C LEU A 77 0.59 24.80 -6.17
N ALA A 78 0.83 23.53 -5.84
CA ALA A 78 1.51 23.14 -4.62
C ALA A 78 2.96 23.64 -4.56
N ARG A 79 3.70 23.54 -5.66
CA ARG A 79 5.07 24.10 -5.76
C ARG A 79 5.07 25.61 -5.62
N ARG A 80 4.11 26.30 -6.25
CA ARG A 80 3.97 27.76 -6.13
C ARG A 80 3.67 28.16 -4.69
N ALA A 81 2.72 27.48 -4.04
CA ALA A 81 2.38 27.71 -2.64
C ALA A 81 3.58 27.50 -1.71
N ARG A 82 4.34 26.41 -1.91
CA ARG A 82 5.56 26.15 -1.14
C ARG A 82 6.63 27.23 -1.33
N ARG A 83 6.94 27.61 -2.57
CA ARG A 83 7.93 28.68 -2.85
C ARG A 83 7.50 30.03 -2.26
N LYS A 84 6.21 30.32 -2.30
CA LYS A 84 5.64 31.52 -1.68
C LYS A 84 5.84 31.49 -0.16
N ALA A 85 5.47 30.39 0.50
CA ALA A 85 5.67 30.22 1.94
C ALA A 85 7.15 30.24 2.35
N GLU A 86 8.05 29.70 1.54
CA GLU A 86 9.50 29.77 1.78
C GLU A 86 10.04 31.21 1.70
N LYS A 87 9.44 32.08 0.87
CA LYS A 87 9.85 33.48 0.70
C LYS A 87 9.19 34.42 1.72
N GLU A 88 7.89 34.27 1.93
CA GLU A 88 7.06 35.18 2.76
C GLU A 88 6.92 34.70 4.21
N GLY A 89 7.37 33.48 4.52
CA GLY A 89 7.12 32.83 5.80
C GLY A 89 5.73 32.18 5.87
N PHE A 90 5.45 31.53 7.00
CA PHE A 90 4.16 30.89 7.28
C PHE A 90 3.27 31.85 8.08
N THR A 91 2.67 32.83 7.40
CA THR A 91 1.85 33.88 8.03
C THR A 91 0.66 33.34 8.83
N ASP A 92 0.12 32.19 8.43
CA ASP A 92 -0.98 31.51 9.14
C ASP A 92 -0.58 31.01 10.53
N LEU A 93 0.73 30.91 10.81
CA LEU A 93 1.28 30.55 12.12
C LEU A 93 1.60 31.78 12.98
N ALA A 94 1.36 33.00 12.50
CA ALA A 94 1.70 34.23 13.22
C ALA A 94 0.88 34.44 14.50
N ARG A 95 -0.32 33.84 14.56
CA ARG A 95 -1.21 33.90 15.73
C ARG A 95 -1.42 32.50 16.27
N GLU A 96 -0.71 32.17 17.34
CA GLU A 96 -0.77 30.86 18.00
C GLU A 96 -2.21 30.45 18.40
N LYS A 97 -3.03 31.40 18.84
CA LYS A 97 -4.44 31.15 19.19
C LYS A 97 -5.29 30.62 18.03
N ASP A 98 -4.91 30.94 16.79
CA ASP A 98 -5.62 30.54 15.57
C ASP A 98 -5.14 29.17 15.06
N CYS A 99 -4.05 28.64 15.62
CA CYS A 99 -3.47 27.34 15.26
C CYS A 99 -4.26 26.19 15.89
N PRO A 100 -4.91 25.28 15.13
CA PRO A 100 -5.65 24.16 15.73
C PRO A 100 -4.74 23.24 16.56
N PHE A 101 -5.29 22.58 17.58
CA PHE A 101 -4.46 21.71 18.42
C PHE A 101 -4.22 20.36 17.72
N PHE A 102 -2.95 19.94 17.61
CA PHE A 102 -2.55 18.71 16.90
C PHE A 102 -2.05 17.62 17.85
N ASP A 103 -2.48 16.38 17.63
CA ASP A 103 -1.75 15.21 18.13
C ASP A 103 -1.00 14.56 16.97
N ILE A 104 0.32 14.45 17.09
CA ILE A 104 1.18 13.71 16.17
C ILE A 104 1.45 12.35 16.80
N VAL A 105 0.83 11.30 16.26
CA VAL A 105 0.89 9.95 16.81
C VAL A 105 1.83 9.10 15.97
N VAL A 106 3.02 8.82 16.51
CA VAL A 106 4.01 7.92 15.91
C VAL A 106 3.73 6.50 16.39
N VAL A 107 3.33 5.63 15.47
CA VAL A 107 2.92 4.26 15.80
C VAL A 107 3.97 3.26 15.35
N ALA A 108 4.48 2.46 16.29
CA ALA A 108 5.56 1.51 16.03
C ALA A 108 5.25 0.10 16.53
N TYR A 109 5.72 -0.90 15.78
CA TYR A 109 5.89 -2.26 16.27
C TYR A 109 7.40 -2.48 16.38
N LEU A 110 7.95 -2.34 17.57
CA LEU A 110 9.37 -2.66 17.78
C LEU A 110 9.50 -4.19 17.72
N PRO A 111 10.47 -4.74 16.98
CA PRO A 111 11.76 -4.15 16.59
C PRO A 111 11.82 -3.59 15.15
N ASN A 112 10.69 -3.46 14.44
CA ASN A 112 10.69 -3.11 13.01
C ASN A 112 11.11 -1.66 12.74
N GLU A 113 10.82 -0.75 13.68
CA GLU A 113 11.18 0.67 13.59
C GLU A 113 12.27 1.08 14.59
N ALA A 114 12.90 0.12 15.28
CA ALA A 114 13.86 0.39 16.35
C ALA A 114 15.01 1.30 15.89
N ASP A 115 15.51 1.09 14.67
CA ASP A 115 16.66 1.82 14.13
C ASP A 115 16.31 3.26 13.70
N ILE A 116 15.02 3.59 13.61
CA ILE A 116 14.55 4.88 13.09
C ILE A 116 13.72 5.68 14.10
N ILE A 117 13.12 5.05 15.13
CA ILE A 117 12.12 5.69 15.99
C ILE A 117 12.66 6.92 16.72
N LEU A 118 13.84 6.82 17.34
CA LEU A 118 14.49 7.95 18.02
C LEU A 118 14.85 9.07 17.05
N LYS A 119 15.31 8.72 15.84
CA LYS A 119 15.60 9.69 14.79
C LYS A 119 14.32 10.44 14.36
N GLN A 120 13.19 9.74 14.25
CA GLN A 120 11.91 10.37 13.93
C GLN A 120 11.44 11.30 15.05
N MET A 121 11.54 10.89 16.31
CA MET A 121 11.21 11.75 17.46
C MET A 121 12.04 13.03 17.44
N ARG A 122 13.37 12.92 17.35
CA ARG A 122 14.30 14.07 17.31
C ARG A 122 14.01 14.97 16.10
N TYR A 123 13.69 14.39 14.95
CA TYR A 123 13.35 15.14 13.74
C TYR A 123 12.07 15.96 13.94
N ILE A 124 10.99 15.37 14.46
CA ILE A 124 9.73 16.07 14.70
C ILE A 124 9.95 17.21 15.70
N ILE A 125 10.61 16.95 16.83
CA ILE A 125 10.87 17.95 17.86
C ILE A 125 11.68 19.14 17.32
N ARG A 126 12.68 18.88 16.48
CA ARG A 126 13.62 19.92 16.01
C ARG A 126 13.13 20.67 14.77
N GLU A 127 12.49 19.97 13.84
CA GLU A 127 12.22 20.49 12.49
C GLU A 127 10.77 20.94 12.30
N LEU A 128 9.84 20.52 13.17
CA LEU A 128 8.46 20.92 13.06
C LEU A 128 8.30 22.40 13.44
N ARG A 129 7.99 23.22 12.43
CA ARG A 129 7.68 24.65 12.62
C ARG A 129 6.21 24.81 13.00
N TYR A 130 5.90 24.55 14.26
CA TYR A 130 4.57 24.74 14.85
C TYR A 130 4.71 25.14 16.32
N PRO A 131 3.81 25.98 16.89
CA PRO A 131 3.90 26.34 18.30
C PRO A 131 3.84 25.11 19.21
N ALA A 132 4.84 24.94 20.10
CA ALA A 132 4.98 23.74 20.94
C ALA A 132 3.80 23.50 21.89
N SER A 133 3.17 24.59 22.34
CA SER A 133 1.93 24.63 23.12
C SER A 133 0.67 24.19 22.36
N ARG A 134 0.76 24.04 21.02
CA ARG A 134 -0.38 23.71 20.14
C ARG A 134 -0.25 22.33 19.50
N PHE A 135 0.73 21.53 19.90
CA PHE A 135 0.78 20.13 19.49
C PHE A 135 1.36 19.21 20.56
N ASN A 136 0.90 17.96 20.59
CA ASN A 136 1.55 16.87 21.31
C ASN A 136 2.22 15.91 20.33
N LEU A 137 3.41 15.42 20.67
CA LEU A 137 4.05 14.27 20.03
C LEU A 137 3.86 13.04 20.91
N MET A 138 3.14 12.04 20.39
CA MET A 138 2.84 10.81 21.09
C MET A 138 3.47 9.62 20.37
N VAL A 139 4.38 8.92 21.02
CA VAL A 139 4.95 7.67 20.51
C VAL A 139 4.23 6.51 21.16
N VAL A 140 3.52 5.72 20.36
CA VAL A 140 2.71 4.60 20.85
C VAL A 140 3.21 3.32 20.21
N TYR A 141 3.75 2.43 21.03
CA TYR A 141 4.46 1.26 20.53
C TYR A 141 4.18 0.01 21.34
N ASN A 142 4.43 -1.13 20.71
CA ASN A 142 4.50 -2.43 21.36
C ASN A 142 5.80 -3.13 20.96
N THR A 143 6.24 -4.10 21.76
CA THR A 143 7.43 -4.90 21.50
C THR A 143 7.25 -6.32 22.04
N PRO A 144 7.66 -7.39 21.32
CA PRO A 144 7.58 -8.75 21.82
C PRO A 144 8.68 -9.07 22.86
N LYS A 145 9.76 -8.28 22.86
CA LYS A 145 10.88 -8.41 23.82
C LYS A 145 11.24 -7.03 24.36
N PRO A 146 11.55 -6.89 25.66
CA PRO A 146 12.07 -5.64 26.21
C PRO A 146 13.27 -5.13 25.41
N MET A 147 13.33 -3.82 25.20
CA MET A 147 14.42 -3.13 24.51
C MET A 147 14.93 -1.99 25.40
N GLU A 148 15.39 -2.34 26.60
CA GLU A 148 15.62 -1.43 27.72
C GLU A 148 16.41 -0.16 27.35
N ALA A 149 17.52 -0.29 26.61
CA ALA A 149 18.32 0.87 26.19
C ALA A 149 17.52 1.84 25.30
N LEU A 150 16.83 1.33 24.28
CA LEU A 150 16.01 2.13 23.38
C LEU A 150 14.80 2.74 24.10
N GLU A 151 14.15 1.95 24.96
CA GLU A 151 12.99 2.39 25.75
C GLU A 151 13.38 3.49 26.73
N ALA A 152 14.52 3.34 27.42
CA ALA A 152 15.07 4.34 28.33
C ALA A 152 15.44 5.64 27.58
N GLU A 153 16.07 5.54 26.40
CA GLU A 153 16.37 6.72 25.58
C GLU A 153 15.11 7.45 25.11
N MET A 154 14.06 6.73 24.70
CA MET A 154 12.80 7.34 24.30
C MET A 154 12.15 8.07 25.48
N GLN A 155 12.12 7.45 26.67
CA GLN A 155 11.57 8.06 27.88
C GLN A 155 12.39 9.27 28.35
N ALA A 156 13.72 9.17 28.33
CA ALA A 156 14.62 10.27 28.67
C ALA A 156 14.47 11.45 27.70
N LEU A 157 14.19 11.20 26.42
CA LEU A 157 13.89 12.24 25.45
C LEU A 157 12.51 12.88 25.72
N ALA A 158 11.50 12.07 26.04
CA ALA A 158 10.16 12.57 26.37
C ALA A 158 10.17 13.45 27.62
N GLY A 159 10.90 13.06 28.68
CA GLY A 159 11.01 13.82 29.93
C GLY A 159 11.68 15.19 29.81
N ARG A 160 12.20 15.57 28.63
CA ARG A 160 12.75 16.91 28.36
C ARG A 160 11.72 17.91 27.82
N TYR A 161 10.53 17.44 27.44
CA TYR A 161 9.54 18.25 26.75
C TYR A 161 8.14 17.95 27.27
N ASP A 162 7.40 18.98 27.71
CA ASP A 162 6.06 18.83 28.28
C ASP A 162 5.03 18.28 27.28
N ASN A 163 5.28 18.47 25.98
CA ASN A 163 4.40 18.08 24.90
C ASN A 163 4.81 16.76 24.21
N VAL A 164 5.73 15.99 24.80
CA VAL A 164 6.18 14.69 24.25
C VAL A 164 5.83 13.56 25.21
N GLN A 165 5.16 12.53 24.71
CA GLN A 165 4.73 11.37 25.50
C GLN A 165 5.11 10.06 24.82
N VAL A 166 5.52 9.06 25.60
CA VAL A 166 5.92 7.73 25.12
C VAL A 166 5.11 6.67 25.86
N HIS A 167 4.28 5.95 25.11
CA HIS A 167 3.30 4.98 25.60
C HIS A 167 3.66 3.57 25.11
N LYS A 168 4.02 2.68 26.04
CA LYS A 168 4.18 1.25 25.78
C LYS A 168 2.85 0.54 25.97
N VAL A 169 2.35 -0.11 24.93
CA VAL A 169 1.05 -0.79 24.95
C VAL A 169 1.25 -2.28 25.25
N LEU A 170 0.95 -2.68 26.48
CA LEU A 170 1.01 -4.08 26.91
C LEU A 170 -0.12 -4.89 26.26
N GLY A 171 0.19 -6.11 25.80
CA GLY A 171 -0.77 -7.01 25.15
C GLY A 171 -1.10 -6.67 23.69
N SER A 172 -0.66 -5.50 23.18
CA SER A 172 -0.79 -5.14 21.77
C SER A 172 0.05 -6.06 20.87
N LYS A 173 -0.54 -6.49 19.76
CA LYS A 173 0.11 -7.33 18.75
C LYS A 173 0.31 -6.60 17.43
N SER A 174 -0.28 -5.43 17.26
CA SER A 174 -0.32 -4.70 16.00
C SER A 174 -0.26 -3.18 16.18
N LYS A 175 0.08 -2.48 15.10
CA LYS A 175 0.00 -1.02 15.06
C LYS A 175 -1.45 -0.52 15.20
N CYS A 176 -2.41 -1.28 14.70
CA CYS A 176 -3.83 -1.00 14.88
C CYS A 176 -4.21 -0.98 16.37
N ASP A 177 -3.75 -1.96 17.15
CA ASP A 177 -3.97 -1.99 18.60
C ASP A 177 -3.37 -0.77 19.29
N ASN A 178 -2.17 -0.35 18.88
CA ASN A 178 -1.51 0.85 19.41
C ASN A 178 -2.32 2.12 19.12
N VAL A 179 -2.84 2.28 17.91
CA VAL A 179 -3.73 3.41 17.57
C VAL A 179 -5.00 3.38 18.41
N ASN A 180 -5.63 2.22 18.53
CA ASN A 180 -6.85 2.07 19.33
C ASN A 180 -6.61 2.33 20.82
N TYR A 181 -5.43 1.96 21.35
CA TYR A 181 -5.02 2.32 22.70
C TYR A 181 -4.98 3.84 22.88
N TYR A 182 -4.33 4.56 21.95
CA TYR A 182 -4.31 6.03 21.97
C TYR A 182 -5.72 6.61 21.91
N LEU A 183 -6.57 6.15 20.98
CA LEU A 183 -7.91 6.70 20.80
C LEU A 183 -8.83 6.51 22.02
N LYS A 184 -8.61 5.45 22.81
CA LYS A 184 -9.46 5.12 23.96
C LYS A 184 -8.91 5.60 25.29
N ASN A 185 -7.59 5.50 25.50
CA ASN A 185 -6.98 5.67 26.82
C ASN A 185 -6.20 6.98 26.97
N VAL A 186 -5.86 7.64 25.85
CA VAL A 186 -5.15 8.92 25.89
C VAL A 186 -6.15 10.06 25.70
N SER A 187 -6.43 10.76 26.79
CA SER A 187 -7.19 12.00 26.78
C SER A 187 -6.39 13.09 26.09
N SER A 188 -6.97 13.71 25.07
CA SER A 188 -6.36 14.86 24.39
C SER A 188 -7.45 15.81 23.91
N ILE A 189 -7.13 17.10 23.96
CA ILE A 189 -7.96 18.21 23.45
C ILE A 189 -7.74 18.46 21.96
N ALA A 190 -6.96 17.63 21.26
CA ALA A 190 -6.62 17.83 19.87
C ALA A 190 -7.85 17.93 18.96
N ASP A 191 -7.84 18.90 18.06
CA ASP A 191 -8.81 19.04 16.97
C ASP A 191 -8.47 18.07 15.82
N ILE A 192 -7.16 17.86 15.60
CA ILE A 192 -6.61 17.10 14.48
C ILE A 192 -5.61 16.06 14.99
N VAL A 193 -5.73 14.84 14.48
CA VAL A 193 -4.79 13.74 14.73
C VAL A 193 -4.03 13.41 13.46
N ALA A 194 -2.71 13.54 13.49
CA ALA A 194 -1.80 13.08 12.45
C ALA A 194 -1.24 11.71 12.83
N ILE A 195 -1.74 10.64 12.21
CA ILE A 195 -1.19 9.29 12.45
C ILE A 195 -0.06 9.01 11.47
N LEU A 196 1.12 8.76 12.02
CA LEU A 196 2.31 8.38 11.29
C LEU A 196 2.47 6.86 11.34
N PHE A 197 1.67 6.16 10.54
CA PHE A 197 2.05 4.84 10.04
C PHE A 197 3.20 5.11 9.09
N GLY A 198 4.35 4.43 9.18
CA GLY A 198 5.48 4.78 8.31
C GLY A 198 5.22 4.73 6.78
N GLY A 199 4.01 4.51 6.28
CA GLY A 199 3.62 4.70 4.89
C GLY A 199 3.34 6.18 4.58
N SER A 200 2.07 6.48 4.26
CA SER A 200 1.55 7.83 4.05
C SER A 200 0.96 8.43 5.34
N ASN A 201 1.24 9.71 5.60
CA ASN A 201 0.64 10.44 6.72
C ASN A 201 -0.88 10.58 6.52
N GLY A 202 -1.66 10.23 7.55
CA GLY A 202 -3.11 10.47 7.57
C GLY A 202 -3.46 11.55 8.61
N TYR A 203 -4.19 12.59 8.18
CA TYR A 203 -4.68 13.66 9.05
C TYR A 203 -6.18 13.52 9.21
N TRP A 204 -6.64 13.50 10.46
CA TRP A 204 -8.02 13.20 10.79
C TRP A 204 -8.58 14.26 11.72
N ASN A 205 -9.86 14.59 11.57
CA ASN A 205 -10.58 15.21 12.68
C ASN A 205 -10.59 14.25 13.87
N ALA A 206 -10.19 14.73 15.04
CA ALA A 206 -9.98 13.87 16.21
C ALA A 206 -11.26 13.16 16.65
N SER A 207 -12.38 13.88 16.72
CA SER A 207 -13.66 13.30 17.14
C SER A 207 -14.16 12.23 16.16
N LEU A 208 -13.99 12.47 14.85
CA LEU A 208 -14.32 11.49 13.82
C LEU A 208 -13.45 10.24 13.97
N LEU A 209 -12.14 10.38 14.12
CA LEU A 209 -11.24 9.24 14.25
C LEU A 209 -11.54 8.42 15.53
N ARG A 210 -11.82 9.08 16.66
CA ARG A 210 -12.20 8.41 17.91
C ARG A 210 -13.52 7.64 17.78
N SER A 211 -14.51 8.20 17.08
CA SER A 211 -15.79 7.51 16.85
C SER A 211 -15.67 6.32 15.89
N LEU A 212 -14.76 6.39 14.92
CA LEU A 212 -14.52 5.33 13.96
C LEU A 212 -13.64 4.20 14.52
N GLY A 213 -12.52 4.54 15.17
CA GLY A 213 -11.47 3.59 15.53
C GLY A 213 -10.84 2.88 14.32
N MET A 214 -9.86 2.03 14.59
CA MET A 214 -9.22 1.16 13.58
C MET A 214 -9.68 -0.29 13.76
N ASP A 215 -10.05 -0.98 12.68
CA ASP A 215 -10.51 -2.38 12.73
C ASP A 215 -9.31 -3.33 12.54
N GLY A 216 -8.87 -3.99 13.62
CA GLY A 216 -7.71 -4.90 13.62
C GLY A 216 -7.88 -6.17 12.79
N ARG A 217 -9.09 -6.47 12.30
CA ARG A 217 -9.34 -7.59 11.37
C ARG A 217 -8.96 -7.25 9.93
N MET A 218 -8.76 -5.97 9.62
CA MET A 218 -8.41 -5.51 8.28
C MET A 218 -6.89 -5.41 8.16
N LEU A 219 -6.32 -5.97 7.09
CA LEU A 219 -4.88 -5.88 6.81
C LEU A 219 -4.42 -4.47 6.40
N THR A 220 -5.37 -3.65 5.97
CA THR A 220 -5.22 -2.23 5.65
C THR A 220 -6.27 -1.45 6.45
N GLU A 221 -6.05 -1.40 7.76
CA GLU A 221 -6.95 -0.79 8.76
C GLU A 221 -7.22 0.70 8.51
N ASP A 222 -6.24 1.40 7.96
CA ASP A 222 -6.27 2.80 7.57
C ASP A 222 -7.21 3.05 6.39
N ILE A 223 -7.16 2.19 5.37
CA ILE A 223 -8.06 2.24 4.21
C ILE A 223 -9.48 1.88 4.63
N ASP A 224 -9.66 0.88 5.49
CA ASP A 224 -10.97 0.53 6.05
C ASP A 224 -11.60 1.70 6.81
N ALA A 225 -10.84 2.35 7.70
CA ALA A 225 -11.30 3.53 8.43
C ALA A 225 -11.64 4.68 7.48
N THR A 226 -10.85 4.87 6.41
CA THR A 226 -11.10 5.89 5.37
C THR A 226 -12.41 5.61 4.64
N MET A 227 -12.69 4.36 4.26
CA MET A 227 -13.94 4.00 3.62
C MET A 227 -15.16 4.19 4.52
N ARG A 228 -15.02 3.88 5.82
CA ARG A 228 -16.08 4.16 6.81
C ARG A 228 -16.32 5.66 6.97
N ALA A 229 -15.27 6.49 7.00
CA ALA A 229 -15.40 7.95 7.04
C ALA A 229 -16.10 8.49 5.78
N ILE A 230 -15.69 8.06 4.60
CA ILE A 230 -16.30 8.51 3.34
C ILE A 230 -17.78 8.14 3.31
N THR A 231 -18.12 6.91 3.68
CA THR A 231 -19.50 6.41 3.65
C THR A 231 -20.37 6.94 4.81
N SER A 232 -19.78 7.51 5.87
CA SER A 232 -20.50 8.27 6.89
C SER A 232 -20.81 9.72 6.46
N GLY A 233 -20.35 10.14 5.28
CA GLY A 233 -20.54 11.49 4.76
C GLY A 233 -19.46 12.49 5.21
N ALA A 234 -18.35 12.01 5.78
CA ALA A 234 -17.23 12.86 6.12
C ALA A 234 -16.62 13.52 4.87
N ARG A 235 -16.08 14.72 5.08
CA ARG A 235 -15.33 15.44 4.04
C ARG A 235 -13.90 14.93 4.01
N VAL A 236 -13.49 14.42 2.86
CA VAL A 236 -12.13 13.92 2.62
C VAL A 236 -11.50 14.76 1.53
N ALA A 237 -10.25 15.16 1.76
CA ALA A 237 -9.46 15.93 0.80
C ALA A 237 -8.08 15.28 0.65
N TYR A 238 -7.58 15.25 -0.58
CA TYR A 238 -6.19 14.92 -0.87
C TYR A 238 -5.45 16.23 -1.16
N ASP A 239 -4.51 16.61 -0.29
CA ASP A 239 -3.73 17.84 -0.43
C ASP A 239 -2.30 17.52 -0.87
N ILE A 240 -2.03 17.76 -2.16
CA ILE A 240 -0.71 17.56 -2.78
C ILE A 240 0.37 18.55 -2.26
N LYS A 241 0.02 19.57 -1.48
CA LYS A 241 0.99 20.41 -0.77
C LYS A 241 1.63 19.66 0.39
N ILE A 242 0.95 18.67 0.96
CA ILE A 242 1.45 17.87 2.08
C ILE A 242 2.30 16.74 1.51
N VAL A 243 3.62 16.93 1.56
CA VAL A 243 4.59 15.95 1.06
C VAL A 243 5.23 15.24 2.23
N SER A 244 5.17 13.91 2.23
CA SER A 244 5.88 13.04 3.16
C SER A 244 6.79 12.09 2.40
N PHE A 245 7.88 11.68 3.04
CA PHE A 245 8.82 10.72 2.48
C PHE A 245 8.86 9.49 3.37
N GLU A 246 8.72 8.31 2.75
CA GLU A 246 8.80 7.03 3.44
C GLU A 246 10.06 6.26 3.03
N THR A 247 10.47 5.33 3.90
CA THR A 247 11.52 4.35 3.57
C THR A 247 10.91 3.18 2.78
N ALA A 248 11.37 3.01 1.54
CA ALA A 248 10.98 1.87 0.72
C ALA A 248 11.65 0.57 1.20
N PRO A 249 11.04 -0.61 1.01
CA PRO A 249 11.70 -1.88 1.23
C PRO A 249 12.99 -2.00 0.40
N THR A 250 14.07 -2.43 1.03
CA THR A 250 15.41 -2.49 0.41
C THR A 250 15.72 -3.83 -0.28
N THR A 251 14.83 -4.82 -0.15
CA THR A 251 14.98 -6.14 -0.78
C THR A 251 13.72 -6.53 -1.54
N PHE A 252 13.88 -7.28 -2.63
CA PHE A 252 12.76 -7.77 -3.42
C PHE A 252 11.79 -8.64 -2.59
N LYS A 253 12.30 -9.49 -1.70
CA LYS A 253 11.47 -10.31 -0.81
C LYS A 253 10.62 -9.47 0.14
N ALA A 254 11.18 -8.40 0.72
CA ALA A 254 10.43 -7.48 1.58
C ALA A 254 9.38 -6.69 0.78
N LEU A 255 9.75 -6.23 -0.42
CA LEU A 255 8.84 -5.56 -1.34
C LEU A 255 7.66 -6.46 -1.71
N LEU A 256 7.93 -7.69 -2.16
CA LEU A 256 6.90 -8.65 -2.55
C LEU A 256 5.93 -8.94 -1.38
N LYS A 257 6.45 -9.24 -0.19
CA LYS A 257 5.61 -9.45 1.01
C LYS A 257 4.74 -8.24 1.33
N GLN A 258 5.27 -7.03 1.21
CA GLN A 258 4.50 -5.80 1.45
C GLN A 258 3.38 -5.66 0.41
N ARG A 259 3.67 -5.84 -0.88
CA ARG A 259 2.69 -5.70 -1.96
C ARG A 259 1.60 -6.74 -1.90
N LEU A 260 1.92 -7.99 -1.57
CA LEU A 260 0.91 -9.04 -1.41
C LEU A 260 -0.01 -8.77 -0.20
N ARG A 261 0.54 -8.30 0.94
CA ARG A 261 -0.28 -7.87 2.09
C ARG A 261 -1.24 -6.74 1.70
N TRP A 262 -0.73 -5.72 1.02
CA TRP A 262 -1.54 -4.59 0.57
C TRP A 262 -2.62 -5.04 -0.39
N SER A 263 -2.30 -5.93 -1.32
CA SER A 263 -3.27 -6.47 -2.26
C SER A 263 -4.39 -7.23 -1.53
N GLN A 264 -4.06 -8.09 -0.56
CA GLN A 264 -5.08 -8.82 0.20
C GLN A 264 -5.95 -7.87 1.04
N GLY A 265 -5.34 -6.87 1.70
CA GLY A 265 -6.10 -5.85 2.43
C GLY A 265 -7.04 -5.04 1.54
N TRP A 266 -6.58 -4.69 0.34
CA TRP A 266 -7.41 -4.03 -0.67
C TRP A 266 -8.59 -4.89 -1.12
N THR A 267 -8.40 -6.21 -1.27
CA THR A 267 -9.48 -7.15 -1.53
C THR A 267 -10.49 -7.18 -0.37
N GLN A 268 -10.02 -7.22 0.89
CA GLN A 268 -10.91 -7.14 2.06
C GLN A 268 -11.74 -5.84 2.04
N VAL A 269 -11.11 -4.71 1.73
CA VAL A 269 -11.77 -3.41 1.61
C VAL A 269 -12.80 -3.43 0.48
N ALA A 270 -12.46 -3.95 -0.69
CA ALA A 270 -13.38 -4.03 -1.82
C ALA A 270 -14.60 -4.88 -1.48
N LEU A 271 -14.42 -6.06 -0.89
CA LEU A 271 -15.52 -6.94 -0.49
C LEU A 271 -16.43 -6.31 0.56
N ARG A 272 -15.86 -5.64 1.57
CA ARG A 272 -16.62 -5.02 2.67
C ARG A 272 -17.36 -3.76 2.25
N HIS A 273 -16.75 -2.92 1.42
CA HIS A 273 -17.20 -1.53 1.23
C HIS A 273 -17.83 -1.23 -0.13
N SER A 274 -17.65 -2.07 -1.16
CA SER A 274 -18.09 -1.75 -2.54
C SER A 274 -19.56 -1.32 -2.63
N LEU A 275 -20.48 -2.12 -2.11
CA LEU A 275 -21.92 -1.85 -2.20
C LEU A 275 -22.29 -0.52 -1.52
N THR A 276 -21.81 -0.31 -0.29
CA THR A 276 -22.10 0.90 0.49
C THR A 276 -21.46 2.14 -0.14
N ALA A 277 -20.21 2.03 -0.60
CA ALA A 277 -19.47 3.13 -1.23
C ALA A 277 -20.08 3.55 -2.57
N ILE A 278 -20.52 2.60 -3.39
CA ILE A 278 -21.19 2.87 -4.67
C ILE A 278 -22.61 3.40 -4.47
N LYS A 279 -23.30 3.02 -3.39
CA LYS A 279 -24.64 3.56 -3.07
C LYS A 279 -24.57 4.98 -2.54
N ARG A 280 -23.66 5.26 -1.61
CA ARG A 280 -23.58 6.55 -0.91
C ARG A 280 -22.71 7.58 -1.64
N GLY A 281 -21.61 7.16 -2.25
CA GLY A 281 -20.58 8.06 -2.79
C GLY A 281 -19.86 8.84 -1.69
N ALA A 282 -18.99 9.75 -2.12
CA ALA A 282 -18.35 10.73 -1.25
C ALA A 282 -19.19 12.01 -1.15
N HIS A 283 -18.93 12.81 -0.11
CA HIS A 283 -19.59 14.08 0.11
C HIS A 283 -19.50 15.03 -1.12
N GLY A 284 -20.60 15.73 -1.44
CA GLY A 284 -20.66 16.79 -2.45
C GLY A 284 -20.81 16.34 -3.91
N ALA A 285 -20.19 15.24 -4.35
CA ALA A 285 -20.17 14.84 -5.77
C ALA A 285 -20.74 13.43 -6.00
N LYS A 286 -22.04 13.23 -5.74
CA LYS A 286 -22.65 11.89 -5.65
C LYS A 286 -22.40 11.01 -6.89
N LEU A 287 -22.78 11.40 -8.11
CA LEU A 287 -22.61 10.51 -9.28
C LEU A 287 -21.12 10.23 -9.60
N ARG A 288 -20.30 11.28 -9.71
CA ARG A 288 -18.87 11.15 -10.00
C ARG A 288 -18.15 10.30 -8.95
N SER A 289 -18.43 10.53 -7.66
CA SER A 289 -17.82 9.77 -6.58
C SER A 289 -18.30 8.32 -6.59
N ARG A 290 -19.57 8.04 -6.86
CA ARG A 290 -20.09 6.66 -6.97
C ARG A 290 -19.41 5.89 -8.11
N LEU A 291 -19.23 6.54 -9.27
CA LEU A 291 -18.46 5.96 -10.39
C LEU A 291 -16.99 5.74 -10.00
N GLY A 292 -16.37 6.70 -9.30
CA GLY A 292 -15.01 6.55 -8.77
C GLY A 292 -14.88 5.40 -7.76
N MET A 293 -15.88 5.20 -6.89
CA MET A 293 -15.91 4.07 -5.94
C MET A 293 -16.06 2.74 -6.66
N TRP A 294 -16.89 2.67 -7.71
CA TRP A 294 -16.97 1.48 -8.56
C TRP A 294 -15.66 1.20 -9.29
N PHE A 295 -14.99 2.25 -9.79
CA PHE A 295 -13.71 2.10 -10.47
C PHE A 295 -12.60 1.62 -9.51
N LEU A 296 -12.51 2.25 -8.33
CA LEU A 296 -11.47 1.98 -7.34
C LEU A 296 -11.62 0.62 -6.65
N LEU A 297 -12.86 0.19 -6.37
CA LEU A 297 -13.14 -1.02 -5.60
C LEU A 297 -13.39 -2.23 -6.52
N PRO A 298 -14.59 -2.47 -7.10
CA PRO A 298 -14.83 -3.68 -7.87
C PRO A 298 -14.10 -3.73 -9.21
N PHE A 299 -14.05 -2.63 -9.98
CA PHE A 299 -13.41 -2.67 -11.30
C PHE A 299 -11.92 -2.99 -11.20
N ARG A 300 -11.21 -2.40 -10.23
CA ARG A 300 -9.81 -2.72 -9.98
C ARG A 300 -9.59 -4.21 -9.70
N GLU A 301 -10.40 -4.84 -8.84
CA GLU A 301 -10.24 -6.28 -8.55
C GLU A 301 -10.51 -7.16 -9.77
N MET A 302 -11.48 -6.79 -10.60
CA MET A 302 -11.76 -7.49 -11.86
C MET A 302 -10.64 -7.27 -12.90
N TYR A 303 -10.04 -6.07 -12.93
CA TYR A 303 -9.00 -5.72 -13.88
C TYR A 303 -7.75 -6.58 -13.72
N PHE A 304 -7.38 -7.04 -12.52
CA PHE A 304 -6.21 -7.91 -12.34
C PHE A 304 -6.29 -9.22 -13.15
N TYR A 305 -7.47 -9.69 -13.50
CA TYR A 305 -7.60 -10.86 -14.36
C TYR A 305 -7.24 -10.54 -15.82
N LEU A 306 -7.42 -9.30 -16.27
CA LEU A 306 -7.27 -8.89 -17.67
C LEU A 306 -5.82 -9.05 -18.19
N PRO A 307 -4.77 -8.46 -17.57
CA PRO A 307 -3.40 -8.65 -18.05
C PRO A 307 -2.97 -10.11 -18.00
N ILE A 308 -3.45 -10.89 -17.02
CA ILE A 308 -3.15 -12.31 -16.89
C ILE A 308 -3.77 -13.10 -18.05
N GLN A 309 -5.05 -12.89 -18.32
CA GLN A 309 -5.76 -13.57 -19.41
C GLN A 309 -5.18 -13.18 -20.78
N LEU A 310 -4.87 -11.90 -21.01
CA LEU A 310 -4.18 -11.46 -22.21
C LEU A 310 -2.80 -12.14 -22.35
N THR A 311 -2.03 -12.25 -21.26
CA THR A 311 -0.74 -12.94 -21.27
C THR A 311 -0.91 -14.44 -21.58
N CYS A 312 -1.89 -15.12 -20.97
CA CYS A 312 -2.16 -16.54 -21.22
C CYS A 312 -2.59 -16.80 -22.66
N LEU A 313 -3.44 -15.92 -23.22
CA LEU A 313 -3.87 -15.99 -24.62
C LEU A 313 -2.69 -15.83 -25.58
N LEU A 314 -1.83 -14.83 -25.35
CA LEU A 314 -0.65 -14.59 -26.17
C LEU A 314 0.37 -15.74 -26.06
N LEU A 315 0.59 -16.28 -24.86
CA LEU A 315 1.46 -17.45 -24.67
C LEU A 315 0.92 -18.70 -25.35
N ALA A 316 -0.39 -18.97 -25.23
CA ALA A 316 -1.04 -20.08 -25.92
C ALA A 316 -0.86 -19.97 -27.44
N TYR A 317 -1.01 -18.76 -28.00
CA TYR A 317 -0.78 -18.51 -29.42
C TYR A 317 0.66 -18.82 -29.84
N VAL A 318 1.66 -18.33 -29.07
CA VAL A 318 3.08 -18.56 -29.35
C VAL A 318 3.46 -20.04 -29.23
N ILE A 319 2.86 -20.79 -28.29
CA ILE A 319 3.10 -22.23 -28.14
C ILE A 319 2.54 -23.00 -29.35
N LEU A 320 1.36 -22.65 -29.83
CA LEU A 320 0.74 -23.29 -30.99
C LEU A 320 1.39 -22.88 -32.31
N ASN A 321 1.89 -21.65 -32.40
CA ASN A 321 2.49 -21.05 -33.59
C ASN A 321 3.85 -20.43 -33.25
N PRO A 322 4.89 -21.26 -33.01
CA PRO A 322 6.20 -20.76 -32.63
C PRO A 322 6.77 -19.86 -33.74
N PRO A 323 7.09 -18.58 -33.43
CA PRO A 323 7.51 -17.63 -34.43
C PRO A 323 8.90 -18.00 -34.96
N ARG A 324 9.08 -17.96 -36.29
CA ARG A 324 10.38 -18.22 -36.93
C ARG A 324 11.16 -16.94 -37.18
N THR A 325 10.45 -15.83 -37.37
CA THR A 325 11.02 -14.50 -37.57
C THR A 325 10.48 -13.51 -36.55
N PHE A 326 11.15 -12.36 -36.42
CA PHE A 326 10.63 -11.26 -35.61
C PHE A 326 9.31 -10.72 -36.16
N ALA A 327 9.11 -10.74 -37.48
CA ALA A 327 7.85 -10.32 -38.10
C ALA A 327 6.70 -11.23 -37.68
N ASP A 328 6.91 -12.56 -37.67
CA ASP A 328 5.91 -13.53 -37.20
C ASP A 328 5.60 -13.32 -35.72
N PHE A 329 6.62 -13.07 -34.91
CA PHE A 329 6.44 -12.76 -33.49
C PHE A 329 5.64 -11.46 -33.28
N TRP A 330 5.97 -10.40 -34.02
CA TRP A 330 5.29 -9.12 -33.92
C TRP A 330 3.84 -9.20 -34.39
N TYR A 331 3.60 -9.94 -35.48
CA TYR A 331 2.26 -10.23 -35.96
C TYR A 331 1.50 -11.12 -34.97
N GLY A 332 2.14 -12.08 -34.31
CA GLY A 332 1.51 -12.88 -33.26
C GLY A 332 1.12 -12.07 -32.02
N LEU A 333 1.93 -11.05 -31.66
CA LEU A 333 1.66 -10.17 -30.52
C LEU A 333 0.54 -9.16 -30.80
N THR A 334 0.50 -8.65 -32.03
CA THR A 334 -0.43 -7.57 -32.40
C THR A 334 -1.65 -8.09 -33.16
N GLY A 335 -1.54 -9.12 -33.97
CA GLY A 335 -2.60 -9.75 -34.76
C GLY A 335 -3.05 -8.91 -35.97
N TYR A 336 -3.33 -7.63 -35.77
CA TYR A 336 -3.97 -6.76 -36.76
C TYR A 336 -3.27 -5.39 -36.86
N HIS A 337 -3.45 -4.68 -37.98
CA HIS A 337 -2.90 -3.33 -38.10
C HIS A 337 -3.54 -2.34 -37.11
N VAL A 338 -4.83 -2.50 -36.80
CA VAL A 338 -5.53 -1.60 -35.87
C VAL A 338 -5.03 -1.76 -34.42
N THR A 339 -4.67 -2.96 -33.99
CA THR A 339 -4.09 -3.18 -32.65
C THR A 339 -2.67 -2.64 -32.52
N ASN A 340 -1.91 -2.51 -33.62
CA ASN A 340 -0.65 -1.77 -33.63
C ASN A 340 -0.86 -0.30 -33.22
N TRP A 341 -1.96 0.33 -33.65
CA TRP A 341 -2.34 1.67 -33.20
C TRP A 341 -2.75 1.70 -31.73
N LEU A 342 -3.50 0.69 -31.25
CA LEU A 342 -3.84 0.56 -29.82
C LEU A 342 -2.58 0.43 -28.95
N LEU A 343 -1.60 -0.35 -29.41
CA LEU A 343 -0.30 -0.48 -28.75
C LEU A 343 0.47 0.85 -28.77
N ALA A 344 0.47 1.57 -29.90
CA ALA A 344 1.07 2.90 -30.00
C ALA A 344 0.43 3.88 -28.98
N PHE A 345 -0.90 3.89 -28.85
CA PHE A 345 -1.58 4.70 -27.83
C PHE A 345 -1.18 4.31 -26.40
N ASN A 346 -0.99 3.01 -26.11
CA ASN A 346 -0.50 2.54 -24.82
C ASN A 346 0.93 3.01 -24.54
N ILE A 347 1.82 2.96 -25.54
CA ILE A 347 3.20 3.43 -25.43
C ILE A 347 3.23 4.95 -25.20
N ILE A 348 2.43 5.72 -25.93
CA ILE A 348 2.30 7.17 -25.73
C ILE A 348 1.78 7.46 -24.32
N SER A 349 0.74 6.75 -23.87
CA SER A 349 0.17 6.86 -22.52
C SER A 349 1.24 6.65 -21.44
N LEU A 350 2.03 5.58 -21.58
CA LEU A 350 3.13 5.24 -20.69
C LEU A 350 4.23 6.31 -20.72
N ALA A 351 4.59 6.82 -21.90
CA ALA A 351 5.57 7.90 -22.04
C ALA A 351 5.08 9.19 -21.37
N THR A 352 3.81 9.57 -21.58
CA THR A 352 3.19 10.73 -20.93
C THR A 352 3.21 10.61 -19.41
N VAL A 353 2.77 9.46 -18.86
CA VAL A 353 2.78 9.20 -17.42
C VAL A 353 4.22 9.23 -16.88
N SER A 354 5.18 8.67 -17.61
CA SER A 354 6.60 8.67 -17.22
C SER A 354 7.19 10.08 -17.20
N MET A 355 6.85 10.94 -18.18
CA MET A 355 7.27 12.34 -18.20
C MET A 355 6.69 13.14 -17.03
N ILE A 356 5.41 12.93 -16.71
CA ILE A 356 4.77 13.58 -15.55
C ILE A 356 5.44 13.12 -14.25
N ASN A 357 5.72 11.82 -14.11
CA ASN A 357 6.45 11.28 -12.96
C ASN A 357 7.88 11.83 -12.87
N LEU A 358 8.62 11.93 -13.98
CA LEU A 358 9.95 12.53 -14.03
C LEU A 358 9.93 13.99 -13.53
N ARG A 359 8.90 14.75 -13.91
CA ARG A 359 8.71 16.13 -13.45
C ARG A 359 8.37 16.20 -11.96
N ASN A 360 7.56 15.26 -11.46
CA ASN A 360 7.07 15.20 -10.08
C ASN A 360 7.92 14.32 -9.16
N ARG A 361 9.09 13.85 -9.61
CA ARG A 361 9.93 12.90 -8.90
C ARG A 361 10.36 13.40 -7.52
N SER A 362 10.51 12.45 -6.60
CA SER A 362 11.16 12.70 -5.31
C SER A 362 12.64 13.07 -5.50
N PRO A 363 13.22 13.95 -4.66
CA PRO A 363 14.67 14.21 -4.64
C PRO A 363 15.49 12.93 -4.44
N PHE A 364 14.94 11.93 -3.75
CA PHE A 364 15.58 10.64 -3.48
C PHE A 364 15.52 9.66 -4.65
N THR A 365 14.75 9.96 -5.71
CA THR A 365 14.59 9.10 -6.88
C THR A 365 15.41 9.64 -8.06
N ARG A 366 16.33 8.79 -8.56
CA ARG A 366 17.14 9.11 -9.74
C ARG A 366 16.27 9.08 -11.00
N PRO A 367 16.43 10.02 -11.96
CA PRO A 367 15.62 10.06 -13.19
C PRO A 367 15.63 8.77 -14.00
N TRP A 368 16.80 8.13 -14.14
CA TRP A 368 16.93 6.88 -14.90
C TRP A 368 16.07 5.76 -14.31
N ALA A 369 15.81 5.75 -12.99
CA ALA A 369 15.00 4.72 -12.36
C ALA A 369 13.53 4.80 -12.81
N ILE A 370 13.03 6.00 -13.12
CA ILE A 370 11.68 6.20 -13.66
C ILE A 370 11.62 5.69 -15.12
N ILE A 371 12.67 5.95 -15.90
CA ILE A 371 12.76 5.47 -17.29
C ILE A 371 12.82 3.93 -17.30
N LEU A 372 13.69 3.33 -16.49
CA LEU A 372 13.80 1.88 -16.36
C LEU A 372 12.48 1.26 -15.90
N PHE A 373 11.83 1.85 -14.89
CA PHE A 373 10.50 1.40 -14.45
C PHE A 373 9.47 1.50 -15.57
N GLY A 374 9.49 2.58 -16.38
CA GLY A 374 8.66 2.71 -17.57
C GLY A 374 8.85 1.56 -18.55
N ILE A 375 10.10 1.20 -18.88
CA ILE A 375 10.41 0.09 -19.78
C ILE A 375 9.91 -1.25 -19.20
N CYS A 376 10.12 -1.50 -17.91
CA CYS A 376 9.69 -2.72 -17.24
C CYS A 376 8.21 -2.74 -16.84
N CYS A 377 7.47 -1.65 -17.08
CA CYS A 377 6.12 -1.43 -16.57
C CYS A 377 5.12 -2.51 -17.00
N PRO A 378 5.09 -2.97 -18.27
CA PRO A 378 4.16 -4.03 -18.69
C PRO A 378 4.37 -5.34 -17.92
N LEU A 379 5.63 -5.77 -17.76
CA LEU A 379 5.98 -6.97 -16.99
C LEU A 379 5.61 -6.79 -15.51
N TRP A 380 5.91 -5.62 -14.95
CA TRP A 380 5.57 -5.31 -13.56
C TRP A 380 4.05 -5.35 -13.31
N PHE A 381 3.23 -4.87 -14.24
CA PHE A 381 1.77 -4.92 -14.13
C PHE A 381 1.23 -6.34 -14.20
N THR A 382 1.76 -7.19 -15.09
CA THR A 382 1.39 -8.62 -15.12
C THR A 382 1.79 -9.31 -13.81
N MET A 383 3.01 -9.09 -13.32
CA MET A 383 3.44 -9.63 -12.01
C MET A 383 2.57 -9.14 -10.85
N SER A 384 2.23 -7.85 -10.84
CA SER A 384 1.35 -7.26 -9.83
C SER A 384 -0.05 -7.86 -9.87
N SER A 385 -0.56 -8.11 -11.08
CA SER A 385 -1.86 -8.74 -11.30
C SER A 385 -1.87 -10.19 -10.81
N ILE A 386 -0.82 -10.97 -11.09
CA ILE A 386 -0.65 -12.32 -10.54
C ILE A 386 -0.62 -12.28 -9.01
N GLY A 387 0.12 -11.32 -8.44
CA GLY A 387 0.16 -11.09 -6.99
C GLY A 387 -1.20 -10.74 -6.39
N ALA A 388 -2.04 -10.01 -7.13
CA ALA A 388 -3.39 -9.65 -6.70
C ALA A 388 -4.37 -10.83 -6.78
N VAL A 389 -4.33 -11.61 -7.86
CA VAL A 389 -5.13 -12.85 -7.95
C VAL A 389 -4.70 -13.88 -6.90
N PHE A 390 -3.40 -13.98 -6.60
CA PHE A 390 -2.92 -14.75 -5.45
C PHE A 390 -3.52 -14.24 -4.13
N ALA A 391 -3.60 -12.92 -3.95
CA ALA A 391 -4.23 -12.32 -2.79
C ALA A 391 -5.74 -12.62 -2.70
N HIS A 392 -6.45 -12.70 -3.83
CA HIS A 392 -7.84 -13.18 -3.87
C HIS A 392 -7.96 -14.60 -3.35
N PHE A 393 -7.11 -15.51 -3.83
CA PHE A 393 -7.10 -16.90 -3.36
C PHE A 393 -6.75 -17.00 -1.88
N ARG A 394 -5.82 -16.19 -1.37
CA ARG A 394 -5.55 -16.09 0.07
C ARG A 394 -6.77 -15.64 0.86
N GLN A 395 -7.49 -14.64 0.35
CA GLN A 395 -8.69 -14.14 1.00
C GLN A 395 -9.82 -15.17 1.02
N VAL A 396 -10.02 -15.90 -0.09
CA VAL A 396 -11.00 -17.00 -0.19
C VAL A 396 -10.62 -18.15 0.75
N ALA A 397 -9.33 -18.49 0.81
CA ALA A 397 -8.80 -19.48 1.75
C ALA A 397 -8.73 -18.97 3.20
N LYS A 398 -9.13 -17.73 3.49
CA LYS A 398 -9.05 -17.09 4.82
C LYS A 398 -7.65 -17.16 5.45
N TYR A 399 -6.60 -17.11 4.62
CA TYR A 399 -5.22 -17.12 5.09
C TYR A 399 -4.72 -15.70 5.36
N GLU A 400 -4.70 -15.30 6.63
CA GLU A 400 -4.42 -13.92 7.06
C GLU A 400 -3.04 -13.72 7.70
N LYS A 401 -2.23 -14.78 7.84
CA LYS A 401 -0.88 -14.68 8.43
C LYS A 401 0.03 -13.82 7.52
N TRP A 402 0.33 -12.61 7.97
CA TRP A 402 1.29 -11.69 7.37
C TRP A 402 2.33 -11.27 8.40
N ASN A 403 3.62 -11.39 8.08
CA ASN A 403 4.66 -10.78 8.90
C ASN A 403 4.68 -9.26 8.65
N PRO A 404 4.72 -8.44 9.72
CA PRO A 404 4.89 -7.00 9.59
C PRO A 404 6.09 -6.61 8.72
N THR A 405 5.94 -5.55 7.93
CA THR A 405 7.02 -5.07 7.05
C THR A 405 8.12 -4.41 7.89
N ALA A 406 9.29 -5.04 7.97
CA ALA A 406 10.47 -4.47 8.62
C ALA A 406 10.95 -3.21 7.88
N ARG A 407 11.41 -2.20 8.62
CA ARG A 407 11.92 -0.93 8.09
C ARG A 407 13.34 -0.71 8.57
N GLY A 408 14.31 -0.94 7.69
CA GLY A 408 15.73 -0.82 8.01
C GLY A 408 16.60 -1.66 7.08
N ALA A 409 17.91 -1.54 7.23
CA ALA A 409 18.84 -2.47 6.59
C ALA A 409 18.59 -3.90 7.11
N PRO A 410 18.85 -4.95 6.31
CA PRO A 410 18.75 -6.32 6.81
C PRO A 410 19.65 -6.48 8.04
N LYS A 411 19.06 -6.87 9.17
CA LYS A 411 19.83 -7.12 10.39
C LYS A 411 20.80 -8.27 10.11
N PRO A 412 22.09 -8.14 10.42
CA PRO A 412 23.01 -9.28 10.34
C PRO A 412 22.42 -10.41 11.19
N LYS A 413 22.47 -11.65 10.67
CA LYS A 413 22.13 -12.82 11.48
C LYS A 413 23.05 -12.80 12.69
N VAL A 414 22.49 -12.59 13.87
CA VAL A 414 23.20 -12.86 15.12
C VAL A 414 23.45 -14.36 15.11
N VAL A 415 24.67 -14.77 14.75
CA VAL A 415 25.14 -16.13 14.99
C VAL A 415 25.25 -16.21 16.51
N ILE A 416 24.26 -16.85 17.12
CA ILE A 416 24.34 -17.24 18.52
C ILE A 416 25.46 -18.29 18.55
N ALA A 417 26.66 -17.87 18.93
CA ALA A 417 27.67 -18.82 19.36
C ALA A 417 27.09 -19.53 20.59
N THR A 418 26.73 -20.79 20.43
CA THR A 418 26.53 -21.68 21.58
C THR A 418 27.84 -21.65 22.38
N PRO A 419 27.81 -21.44 23.70
CA PRO A 419 29.00 -21.64 24.51
C PRO A 419 29.46 -23.08 24.29
N ARG A 420 30.70 -23.28 23.85
CA ARG A 420 31.33 -24.59 24.01
C ARG A 420 31.41 -24.84 25.50
N VAL A 421 30.58 -25.75 25.97
CA VAL A 421 30.83 -26.47 27.22
C VAL A 421 31.88 -27.50 26.83
N ASP A 422 33.15 -27.09 26.86
CA ASP A 422 34.25 -28.05 26.88
C ASP A 422 34.35 -28.50 28.33
N ALA A 423 33.85 -29.70 28.57
CA ALA A 423 34.03 -30.46 29.80
C ALA A 423 35.41 -31.13 29.73
N GLU A 424 36.32 -30.72 30.60
CA GLU A 424 37.23 -31.51 31.46
C GLU A 424 38.33 -30.61 32.05
#